data_AF-A0A835IIY4-F1
#
_entry.id   AF-A0A835IIY4-F1
#
_cell.length_a   1.000
_cell.length_b   1.000
_cell.length_c   1.000
_cell.angle_alpha   90.00
_cell.angle_beta   90.00
_cell.angle_gamma   90.00
#
_symmetry.space_group_name_H-M   'P 1'
#
loop_
_entity.id
_entity.type
_entity.pdbx_description
1 polymer ?
#
loop_
_entity_poly.entity_id
_entity_poly.type
_entity_poly.pdbx_seq_one_letter_code
_entity_poly.pdbx_strand_id
1 'polypeptide(L)'
;MGDGMESVDLPTPALIKPIELWTGKQLFSVLIRPHAHMKVFVNLTVLEKNYSKSGGTMCPNDGFVYFRNSELVCGQLGKATLGNGNKDGLFSVLLRDYNAHAAASCMNRLAKLSARWIGNHGFSIGIDDVEPGGLLNHKKKARMDEGYEKCDNLIKDYNEGKLELPPGCDSAQALEAQITEVLSKIRETTANSDDCVCWPTNSWRSAYPNGFIDRSLPHFPRKPKTHSAKGFVANSFYSGLTATEFFFHTMGGREGLVDTAVKTADTGYMSRRLIKALEDLSVQYDYTVRNTSGGVVQFLYGDDGMDPAKMEGENGVPLNLERLYMKIKATCPARRHENLSPSEAKKEVYERLSKPDTTHCSNKFKNPLLGFFDELSKPDTTIARINSRIHCWGSLMKNVMRRTILVLLRRMMERYLELQLELLELKALENQELR
;
A
#
# COMPACT_ATOMS: atom_id res chain seq x y z
N MET A 1 19.69 4.06 -25.16
CA MET A 1 20.72 4.38 -24.14
C MET A 1 21.25 5.78 -24.46
N GLY A 2 20.72 6.84 -23.86
CA GLY A 2 21.10 8.20 -24.29
C GLY A 2 20.55 9.37 -23.48
N ASP A 3 20.10 9.19 -22.24
CA ASP A 3 19.54 10.29 -21.44
C ASP A 3 20.60 11.34 -21.04
N GLY A 4 21.89 11.08 -21.30
CA GLY A 4 22.98 12.03 -21.03
C GLY A 4 22.96 13.27 -21.93
N MET A 5 22.18 13.25 -23.02
CA MET A 5 21.95 14.39 -23.92
C MET A 5 20.66 15.16 -23.58
N GLU A 6 19.87 14.73 -22.58
CA GLU A 6 18.65 15.44 -22.18
C GLU A 6 19.02 16.78 -21.49
N SER A 7 18.40 17.88 -21.92
CA SER A 7 18.72 19.26 -21.54
C SER A 7 18.12 19.68 -20.19
N VAL A 8 18.66 19.23 -19.05
CA VAL A 8 18.02 19.42 -17.73
C VAL A 8 17.91 20.90 -17.29
N ASP A 9 16.70 21.34 -16.96
CA ASP A 9 16.42 22.64 -16.37
C ASP A 9 16.57 22.56 -14.84
N LEU A 10 17.61 23.18 -14.29
CA LEU A 10 17.82 23.19 -12.84
C LEU A 10 16.88 24.20 -12.15
N PRO A 11 16.16 23.79 -11.10
CA PRO A 11 15.32 24.70 -10.33
C PRO A 11 16.17 25.66 -9.49
N THR A 12 15.57 26.78 -9.06
CA THR A 12 16.23 27.68 -8.10
C THR A 12 16.54 26.94 -6.80
N PRO A 13 17.72 27.15 -6.19
CA PRO A 13 18.10 26.49 -4.95
C PRO A 13 17.09 26.81 -3.84
N ALA A 14 16.79 25.82 -2.99
CA ALA A 14 15.84 25.99 -1.89
C ALA A 14 16.37 26.92 -0.81
N LEU A 15 17.68 26.86 -0.52
CA LEU A 15 18.38 27.78 0.36
C LEU A 15 19.29 28.64 -0.50
N ILE A 16 19.10 29.96 -0.47
CA ILE A 16 19.91 30.92 -1.25
C ILE A 16 21.01 31.54 -0.38
N LYS A 17 20.72 31.81 0.90
CA LYS A 17 21.67 32.29 1.89
C LYS A 17 21.61 31.38 3.13
N PRO A 18 22.74 31.07 3.79
CA PRO A 18 24.10 31.59 3.54
C PRO A 18 24.84 30.96 2.35
N ILE A 19 24.43 29.78 1.90
CA ILE A 19 25.00 29.07 0.73
C ILE A 19 23.86 28.52 -0.13
N GLU A 20 24.10 28.43 -1.44
CA GLU A 20 23.15 27.88 -2.40
C GLU A 20 23.08 26.35 -2.26
N LEU A 21 21.97 25.85 -1.72
CA LEU A 21 21.74 24.41 -1.53
C LEU A 21 20.43 23.96 -2.16
N TRP A 22 20.50 22.84 -2.87
CA TRP A 22 19.34 22.12 -3.38
C TRP A 22 18.94 20.99 -2.44
N THR A 23 17.64 20.81 -2.25
CA THR A 23 17.14 19.68 -1.46
C THR A 23 17.06 18.42 -2.31
N GLY A 24 17.15 17.25 -1.67
CA GLY A 24 16.87 15.98 -2.34
C GLY A 24 15.46 15.93 -2.96
N LYS A 25 14.49 16.64 -2.38
CA LYS A 25 13.13 16.74 -2.92
C LYS A 25 13.09 17.44 -4.28
N GLN A 26 13.85 18.54 -4.44
CA GLN A 26 14.00 19.22 -5.73
C GLN A 26 14.64 18.33 -6.79
N LEU A 27 15.65 17.53 -6.41
CA LEU A 27 16.27 16.57 -7.31
C LEU A 27 15.25 15.54 -7.82
N PHE A 28 14.37 15.04 -6.96
CA PHE A 28 13.30 14.12 -7.36
C PHE A 28 12.29 14.78 -8.32
N SER A 29 11.95 16.06 -8.13
CA SER A 29 11.10 16.80 -9.07
C SER A 29 11.69 16.85 -10.48
N VAL A 30 13.02 17.04 -10.58
CA VAL A 30 13.76 17.06 -11.85
C VAL A 30 13.75 15.68 -12.53
N LEU A 31 13.78 14.58 -11.77
CA LEU A 31 13.71 13.22 -12.35
C LEU A 31 12.37 12.97 -13.05
N ILE A 32 11.27 13.46 -12.44
CA ILE A 32 9.92 13.32 -12.99
C ILE A 32 9.75 14.24 -14.19
N ARG A 33 10.19 15.49 -14.07
CA ARG A 33 10.07 16.51 -15.11
C ARG A 33 11.41 17.26 -15.27
N PRO A 34 12.28 16.82 -16.19
CA PRO A 34 13.61 17.40 -16.34
C PRO A 34 13.60 18.73 -17.08
N HIS A 35 12.61 19.01 -17.94
CA HIS A 35 12.56 20.22 -18.78
C HIS A 35 11.17 20.85 -18.75
N ALA A 36 11.08 22.16 -18.85
CA ALA A 36 9.82 22.90 -18.82
C ALA A 36 8.86 22.50 -19.96
N HIS A 37 9.39 22.10 -21.12
CA HIS A 37 8.58 21.65 -22.27
C HIS A 37 7.87 20.32 -22.03
N MET A 38 8.37 19.49 -21.10
CA MET A 38 7.76 18.20 -20.79
C MET A 38 6.41 18.43 -20.07
N LYS A 39 5.32 17.99 -20.71
CA LYS A 39 3.94 18.15 -20.21
C LYS A 39 3.52 17.05 -19.23
N VAL A 40 4.41 16.67 -18.31
CA VAL A 40 4.13 15.70 -17.25
C VAL A 40 3.88 16.49 -15.96
N PHE A 41 2.64 16.48 -15.48
CA PHE A 41 2.14 17.21 -14.31
C PHE A 41 1.48 16.25 -13.33
N VAL A 42 2.31 15.54 -12.57
CA VAL A 42 1.85 14.53 -11.62
C VAL A 42 1.35 15.20 -10.34
N ASN A 43 0.15 14.80 -9.92
CA ASN A 43 -0.39 15.07 -8.60
C ASN A 43 -0.69 13.74 -7.92
N LEU A 44 -0.13 13.53 -6.73
CA LEU A 44 -0.42 12.35 -5.94
C LEU A 44 -0.32 12.68 -4.45
N THR A 45 -1.12 11.97 -3.68
CA THR A 45 -1.13 12.04 -2.21
C THR A 45 -1.04 10.60 -1.70
N VAL A 46 0.07 10.25 -1.05
CA VAL A 46 0.30 8.89 -0.55
C VAL A 46 0.76 8.94 0.89
N LEU A 47 0.25 8.02 1.70
CA LEU A 47 0.67 7.84 3.09
C LEU A 47 1.74 6.75 3.13
N GLU A 48 2.92 7.08 3.64
CA GLU A 48 3.97 6.09 3.88
C GLU A 48 3.81 5.40 5.24
N LYS A 49 4.51 4.28 5.42
CA LYS A 49 4.47 3.48 6.65
C LYS A 49 4.84 4.30 7.91
N ASN A 50 5.72 5.28 7.77
CA ASN A 50 6.21 6.11 8.87
C ASN A 50 5.27 7.29 9.23
N TYR A 51 4.11 7.39 8.58
CA TYR A 51 3.15 8.47 8.82
C TYR A 51 2.53 8.38 10.22
N SER A 52 2.60 9.47 10.98
CA SER A 52 2.13 9.57 12.37
C SER A 52 0.59 9.54 12.53
N LYS A 53 -0.16 9.21 11.46
CA LYS A 53 -1.64 9.23 11.38
C LYS A 53 -2.31 10.57 11.73
N SER A 54 -1.54 11.61 12.05
CA SER A 54 -1.97 12.96 12.39
C SER A 54 -1.11 13.99 11.64
N GLY A 55 -1.69 15.16 11.37
CA GLY A 55 -0.95 16.30 10.81
C GLY A 55 -0.93 16.43 9.29
N GLY A 56 -1.32 15.41 8.51
CA GLY A 56 -1.36 15.48 7.05
C GLY A 56 -0.02 15.92 6.48
N THR A 57 0.00 17.07 5.79
CA THR A 57 1.22 17.68 5.26
C THR A 57 2.24 18.12 6.32
N MET A 58 1.81 18.31 7.57
CA MET A 58 2.64 18.75 8.71
C MET A 58 3.06 17.58 9.61
N CYS A 59 3.29 16.40 9.04
CA CYS A 59 3.76 15.22 9.78
C CYS A 59 5.22 15.42 10.26
N PRO A 60 5.53 15.24 11.56
CA PRO A 60 6.90 15.36 12.08
C PRO A 60 7.90 14.42 11.39
N ASN A 61 7.46 13.20 11.07
CA ASN A 61 8.28 12.16 10.43
C ASN A 61 8.31 12.25 8.90
N ASP A 62 7.78 13.32 8.30
CA ASP A 62 7.69 13.52 6.84
C ASP A 62 7.07 12.30 6.10
N GLY A 63 6.09 11.63 6.72
CA GLY A 63 5.46 10.41 6.18
C GLY A 63 4.30 10.65 5.21
N PHE A 64 3.92 11.91 4.98
CA PHE A 64 2.86 12.29 4.05
C PHE A 64 3.48 12.78 2.75
N VAL A 65 3.35 11.98 1.69
CA VAL A 65 3.90 12.31 0.37
C VAL A 65 2.89 13.12 -0.43
N TYR A 66 3.30 14.32 -0.81
CA TYR A 66 2.49 15.26 -1.58
C TYR A 66 3.25 15.75 -2.80
N PHE A 67 2.84 15.27 -3.98
CA PHE A 67 3.28 15.86 -5.25
C PHE A 67 2.24 16.81 -5.80
N ARG A 68 2.72 17.94 -6.28
CA ARG A 68 1.91 18.93 -6.99
C ARG A 68 2.64 19.39 -8.23
N ASN A 69 2.02 19.24 -9.39
CA ASN A 69 2.58 19.62 -10.69
C ASN A 69 3.97 19.04 -10.97
N SER A 70 4.18 17.77 -10.59
CA SER A 70 5.48 17.07 -10.65
C SER A 70 6.56 17.61 -9.71
N GLU A 71 6.19 18.42 -8.72
CA GLU A 71 7.10 18.87 -7.66
C GLU A 71 6.80 18.13 -6.36
N LEU A 72 7.83 17.59 -5.72
CA LEU A 72 7.72 16.97 -4.39
C LEU A 72 7.75 18.06 -3.32
N VAL A 73 6.59 18.35 -2.73
CA VAL A 73 6.44 19.42 -1.73
C VAL A 73 6.81 18.91 -0.33
N CYS A 74 6.23 17.78 0.08
CA CYS A 74 6.56 17.12 1.33
C CYS A 74 6.49 15.59 1.17
N GLY A 75 7.13 14.89 2.11
CA GLY A 75 7.19 13.44 2.17
C GLY A 75 8.55 12.87 1.85
N GLN A 76 8.92 11.83 2.58
CA GLN A 76 9.97 10.88 2.22
C GLN A 76 9.39 9.80 1.31
N LEU A 77 10.02 9.57 0.16
CA LEU A 77 9.58 8.54 -0.78
C LEU A 77 10.00 7.16 -0.28
N GLY A 78 9.02 6.28 -0.08
CA GLY A 78 9.23 4.92 0.40
C GLY A 78 8.61 3.86 -0.50
N LYS A 79 8.36 2.69 0.10
CA LYS A 79 7.80 1.54 -0.62
C LYS A 79 6.36 1.79 -1.08
N ALA A 80 5.57 2.58 -0.34
CA ALA A 80 4.19 2.84 -0.75
C ALA A 80 4.13 3.76 -1.99
N THR A 81 5.10 4.65 -2.15
CA THR A 81 5.14 5.59 -3.28
C THR A 81 5.87 5.02 -4.50
N LEU A 82 7.03 4.39 -4.31
CA LEU A 82 7.90 3.92 -5.41
C LEU A 82 7.91 2.40 -5.59
N GLY A 83 7.43 1.65 -4.60
CA GLY A 83 7.51 0.20 -4.57
C GLY A 83 6.35 -0.50 -5.28
N ASN A 84 6.38 -1.84 -5.23
CA ASN A 84 5.34 -2.68 -5.79
C ASN A 84 4.18 -2.85 -4.80
N GLY A 85 2.94 -2.79 -5.30
CA GLY A 85 1.73 -3.14 -4.57
C GLY A 85 0.75 -2.00 -4.29
N ASN A 86 1.16 -0.73 -4.42
CA ASN A 86 0.24 0.39 -4.24
C ASN A 86 -0.27 0.92 -5.59
N LYS A 87 -1.61 0.95 -5.76
CA LYS A 87 -2.26 1.50 -6.96
C LYS A 87 -2.09 3.02 -7.08
N ASP A 88 -1.90 3.72 -5.96
CA ASP A 88 -1.71 5.17 -5.92
C ASP A 88 -0.23 5.60 -5.93
N GLY A 89 0.69 4.65 -6.16
CA GLY A 89 2.11 4.93 -6.31
C GLY A 89 2.45 5.86 -7.49
N LEU A 90 3.65 6.44 -7.48
CA LEU A 90 4.10 7.38 -8.50
C LEU A 90 4.10 6.78 -9.92
N PHE A 91 4.59 5.54 -10.06
CA PHE A 91 4.70 4.91 -11.38
C PHE A 91 3.36 4.44 -11.94
N SER A 92 2.43 3.98 -11.10
CA SER A 92 1.07 3.67 -11.53
C SER A 92 0.32 4.94 -11.93
N VAL A 93 0.55 6.06 -11.23
CA VAL A 93 0.03 7.37 -11.61
C VAL A 93 0.54 7.80 -12.98
N LEU A 94 1.86 7.75 -13.20
CA LEU A 94 2.49 8.10 -14.47
C LEU A 94 2.01 7.23 -15.64
N LEU A 95 1.90 5.92 -15.42
CA LEU A 95 1.45 4.95 -16.41
C LEU A 95 0.02 5.24 -16.85
N ARG A 96 -0.87 5.50 -15.89
CA ARG A 96 -2.27 5.82 -16.16
C ARG A 96 -2.41 7.17 -16.86
N ASP A 97 -1.76 8.21 -16.33
CA ASP A 97 -2.04 9.61 -16.68
C ASP A 97 -1.35 10.15 -17.93
N TYR A 98 -0.21 9.59 -18.32
CA TYR A 98 0.60 10.12 -19.41
C TYR A 98 0.88 9.07 -20.47
N ASN A 99 1.59 7.99 -20.13
CA ASN A 99 1.84 6.81 -20.96
C ASN A 99 2.86 5.88 -20.29
N ALA A 100 2.97 4.65 -20.82
CA ALA A 100 4.00 3.70 -20.43
C ALA A 100 5.42 4.23 -20.67
N HIS A 101 5.64 5.01 -21.72
CA HIS A 101 6.96 5.57 -22.04
C HIS A 101 7.46 6.55 -20.97
N ALA A 102 6.63 7.46 -20.48
CA ALA A 102 6.99 8.42 -19.44
C ALA A 102 7.26 7.70 -18.11
N ALA A 103 6.46 6.70 -17.75
CA ALA A 103 6.69 5.88 -16.58
C ALA A 103 8.04 5.13 -16.68
N ALA A 104 8.30 4.45 -17.80
CA ALA A 104 9.56 3.74 -18.04
C ALA A 104 10.78 4.65 -18.05
N SER A 105 10.68 5.82 -18.68
CA SER A 105 11.73 6.83 -18.69
C SER A 105 12.03 7.33 -17.27
N CYS A 106 11.00 7.67 -16.49
CA CYS A 106 11.16 8.09 -15.09
C CYS A 106 11.80 7.00 -14.22
N MET A 107 11.38 5.73 -14.38
CA MET A 107 11.97 4.59 -13.67
C MET A 107 13.46 4.42 -14.00
N ASN A 108 13.83 4.54 -15.27
CA ASN A 108 15.21 4.44 -15.71
C ASN A 108 16.09 5.58 -15.16
N ARG A 109 15.59 6.82 -15.15
CA ARG A 109 16.31 7.96 -14.55
C ARG A 109 16.53 7.75 -13.06
N LEU A 110 15.50 7.31 -12.35
CA LEU A 110 15.59 7.03 -10.91
C LEU A 110 16.60 5.89 -10.63
N ALA A 111 16.53 4.78 -11.37
CA ALA A 111 17.44 3.66 -11.16
C ALA A 111 18.92 4.06 -11.34
N LYS A 112 19.22 4.87 -12.36
CA LYS A 112 20.58 5.40 -12.61
C LYS A 112 21.04 6.34 -11.50
N LEU A 113 20.17 7.23 -11.02
CA LEU A 113 20.49 8.14 -9.93
C LEU A 113 20.76 7.34 -8.65
N SER A 114 19.85 6.45 -8.27
CA SER A 114 19.95 5.66 -7.03
C SER A 114 21.22 4.82 -7.00
N ALA A 115 21.58 4.15 -8.11
CA ALA A 115 22.80 3.35 -8.20
C ALA A 115 24.07 4.19 -7.96
N ARG A 116 24.15 5.38 -8.55
CA ARG A 116 25.29 6.29 -8.36
C ARG A 116 25.28 6.94 -6.98
N TRP A 117 24.10 7.34 -6.49
CA TRP A 117 23.96 8.00 -5.21
C TRP A 117 24.37 7.09 -4.06
N ILE A 118 23.84 5.86 -4.00
CA ILE A 118 24.19 4.90 -2.96
C ILE A 118 25.67 4.50 -3.04
N GLY A 119 26.20 4.30 -4.25
CA GLY A 119 27.61 3.97 -4.44
C GLY A 119 28.58 5.06 -3.96
N ASN A 120 28.22 6.33 -4.16
CA ASN A 120 29.06 7.47 -3.73
C ASN A 120 28.85 7.87 -2.28
N HIS A 121 27.61 7.77 -1.77
CA HIS A 121 27.29 8.13 -0.39
C HIS A 121 27.83 7.09 0.59
N GLY A 122 27.86 5.82 0.17
CA GLY A 122 28.15 4.69 1.05
C GLY A 122 26.94 4.34 1.90
N PHE A 123 26.55 3.07 1.86
CA PHE A 123 25.53 2.52 2.74
C PHE A 123 26.02 1.18 3.26
N SER A 124 26.16 1.07 4.57
CA SER A 124 26.65 -0.13 5.25
C SER A 124 25.80 -0.39 6.48
N ILE A 125 25.76 -1.65 6.90
CA ILE A 125 25.22 -2.08 8.18
C ILE A 125 26.37 -2.66 9.00
N GLY A 126 26.52 -2.19 10.23
CA GLY A 126 27.53 -2.64 11.18
C GLY A 126 26.97 -3.62 12.21
N ILE A 127 27.87 -4.17 13.03
CA ILE A 127 27.49 -4.96 14.21
C ILE A 127 26.87 -4.06 15.29
N ASP A 128 27.30 -2.80 15.38
CA ASP A 128 26.80 -1.82 16.34
C ASP A 128 25.33 -1.45 16.09
N ASP A 129 24.85 -1.56 14.84
CA ASP A 129 23.44 -1.31 14.48
C ASP A 129 22.49 -2.37 15.06
N VAL A 130 23.02 -3.55 15.44
CA VAL A 130 22.22 -4.66 15.98
C VAL A 130 22.52 -4.93 17.46
N GLU A 131 23.48 -4.23 18.05
CA GLU A 131 23.84 -4.39 19.45
C GLU A 131 22.78 -3.77 20.38
N PRO A 132 22.14 -4.55 21.27
CA PRO A 132 21.17 -4.02 22.21
C PRO A 132 21.85 -3.26 23.35
N GLY A 133 21.43 -2.02 23.57
CA GLY A 133 21.90 -1.20 24.69
C GLY A 133 21.58 -1.82 26.07
N GLY A 134 22.36 -1.47 27.10
CA GLY A 134 22.21 -2.03 28.45
C GLY A 134 20.83 -1.81 29.09
N LEU A 135 20.20 -0.66 28.84
CA LEU A 135 18.84 -0.36 29.30
C LEU A 135 17.81 -1.33 28.70
N LEU A 136 17.95 -1.64 27.41
CA LEU A 136 17.07 -2.57 26.70
C LEU A 136 17.25 -3.98 27.24
N ASN A 137 18.48 -4.41 27.51
CA ASN A 137 18.75 -5.72 28.12
C ASN A 137 18.11 -5.84 29.52
N HIS A 138 18.17 -4.78 30.33
CA HIS A 138 17.51 -4.76 31.63
C HIS A 138 15.97 -4.82 31.51
N LYS A 139 15.39 -4.00 30.63
CA LYS A 139 13.93 -4.02 30.34
C LYS A 139 13.47 -5.38 29.83
N LYS A 140 14.22 -5.97 28.90
CA LYS A 140 13.97 -7.32 28.36
C LYS A 140 13.95 -8.33 29.51
N LYS A 141 14.99 -8.36 30.35
CA LYS A 141 15.08 -9.31 31.46
C LYS A 141 13.88 -9.19 32.41
N ALA A 142 13.55 -7.98 32.86
CA ALA A 142 12.39 -7.75 33.73
C ALA A 142 11.07 -8.25 33.10
N ARG A 143 10.86 -8.02 31.80
CA ARG A 143 9.65 -8.44 31.10
C ARG A 143 9.57 -9.96 30.90
N MET A 144 10.72 -10.59 30.67
CA MET A 144 10.84 -12.04 30.54
C MET A 144 10.54 -12.72 31.87
N ASP A 145 11.08 -12.19 32.98
CA ASP A 145 10.83 -12.71 34.32
C ASP A 145 9.33 -12.63 34.69
N GLU A 146 8.68 -11.50 34.41
CA GLU A 146 7.21 -11.34 34.59
C GLU A 146 6.40 -12.33 33.73
N GLY A 147 6.84 -12.57 32.49
CA GLY A 147 6.22 -13.51 31.57
C GLY A 147 6.34 -14.96 32.04
N TYR A 148 7.52 -15.34 32.52
CA TYR A 148 7.78 -16.68 33.04
C TYR A 148 7.01 -16.96 34.32
N GLU A 149 6.89 -15.99 35.22
CA GLU A 149 6.07 -16.13 36.42
C GLU A 149 4.60 -16.41 36.08
N LYS A 150 4.05 -15.73 35.05
CA LYS A 150 2.68 -16.00 34.56
C LYS A 150 2.55 -17.41 33.99
N CYS A 151 3.50 -17.85 33.18
CA CYS A 151 3.50 -19.21 32.66
C CYS A 151 3.58 -20.26 33.79
N ASP A 152 4.40 -20.03 34.80
CA ASP A 152 4.53 -20.93 35.95
C ASP A 152 3.24 -20.99 36.77
N ASN A 153 2.54 -19.87 36.93
CA ASN A 153 1.23 -19.85 37.58
C ASN A 153 0.17 -20.62 36.77
N LEU A 154 0.14 -20.47 35.44
CA LEU A 154 -0.73 -21.28 34.58
C LEU A 154 -0.44 -22.78 34.68
N ILE A 155 0.84 -23.16 34.80
CA ILE A 155 1.24 -24.57 34.99
C ILE A 155 0.78 -25.08 36.37
N LYS A 156 0.83 -24.25 37.42
CA LYS A 156 0.29 -24.60 38.74
C LYS A 156 -1.22 -24.80 38.68
N ASP A 157 -1.95 -23.87 38.08
CA ASP A 157 -3.41 -23.94 37.95
C ASP A 157 -3.83 -25.18 37.15
N TYR A 158 -3.07 -25.54 36.12
CA TYR A 158 -3.28 -26.80 35.39
C TYR A 158 -3.05 -28.02 36.27
N ASN A 159 -1.98 -28.06 37.05
CA ASN A 159 -1.67 -29.21 37.91
C ASN A 159 -2.69 -29.34 39.07
N GLU A 160 -3.27 -28.22 39.52
CA GLU A 160 -4.37 -28.18 40.49
C GLU A 160 -5.76 -28.42 39.88
N GLY A 161 -5.86 -28.48 38.55
CA GLY A 161 -7.13 -28.68 37.84
C GLY A 161 -8.07 -27.47 37.85
N LYS A 162 -7.57 -26.27 38.15
CA LYS A 162 -8.34 -25.01 38.24
C LYS A 162 -8.33 -24.18 36.94
N LEU A 163 -7.71 -24.70 35.88
CA LEU A 163 -7.55 -23.96 34.64
C LEU A 163 -8.90 -23.74 33.94
N GLU A 164 -9.15 -22.49 33.51
CA GLU A 164 -10.32 -22.15 32.71
C GLU A 164 -10.22 -22.77 31.30
N LEU A 165 -11.25 -23.50 30.90
CA LEU A 165 -11.31 -24.20 29.62
C LEU A 165 -12.06 -23.34 28.59
N PRO A 166 -11.41 -22.91 27.49
CA PRO A 166 -12.10 -22.31 26.37
C PRO A 166 -13.01 -23.35 25.69
N PRO A 167 -14.12 -22.92 25.06
CA PRO A 167 -15.10 -23.83 24.49
C PRO A 167 -14.48 -24.70 23.39
N GLY A 168 -14.64 -26.02 23.51
CA GLY A 168 -14.19 -26.98 22.50
C GLY A 168 -12.71 -27.38 22.57
N CYS A 169 -11.99 -27.00 23.63
CA CYS A 169 -10.58 -27.40 23.85
C CYS A 169 -10.43 -28.33 25.05
N ASP A 170 -9.49 -29.28 24.94
CA ASP A 170 -9.05 -30.09 26.08
C ASP A 170 -8.22 -29.27 27.06
N SER A 171 -8.08 -29.74 28.31
CA SER A 171 -7.29 -29.02 29.34
C SER A 171 -5.83 -28.80 28.94
N ALA A 172 -5.20 -29.76 28.26
CA ALA A 172 -3.82 -29.62 27.80
C ALA A 172 -3.70 -28.62 26.64
N GLN A 173 -4.67 -28.64 25.71
CA GLN A 173 -4.72 -27.70 24.59
C GLN A 173 -5.00 -26.28 25.09
N ALA A 174 -5.88 -26.13 26.09
CA ALA A 174 -6.17 -24.86 26.74
C ALA A 174 -4.92 -24.25 27.37
N LEU A 175 -4.12 -25.05 28.09
CA LEU A 175 -2.85 -24.61 28.66
C LEU A 175 -1.87 -24.15 27.57
N GLU A 176 -1.71 -24.93 26.51
CA GLU A 176 -0.79 -24.59 25.41
C GLU A 176 -1.22 -23.30 24.69
N ALA A 177 -2.52 -23.11 24.46
CA ALA A 177 -3.06 -21.89 23.85
C ALA A 177 -2.78 -20.66 24.72
N GLN A 178 -3.06 -20.72 26.03
CA GLN A 178 -2.83 -19.60 26.95
C GLN A 178 -1.34 -19.27 27.10
N ILE A 179 -0.47 -20.28 27.23
CA ILE A 179 0.98 -20.06 27.26
C ILE A 179 1.46 -19.42 25.96
N THR A 180 0.98 -19.90 24.81
CA THR A 180 1.34 -19.34 23.50
C THR A 180 0.92 -17.89 23.35
N GLU A 181 -0.24 -17.52 23.88
CA GLU A 181 -0.72 -16.13 23.92
C GLU A 181 0.21 -15.24 24.77
N VAL A 182 0.56 -15.68 25.99
CA VAL A 182 1.48 -14.93 26.88
C VAL A 182 2.83 -14.70 26.21
N LEU A 183 3.43 -15.76 25.65
CA LEU A 183 4.73 -15.68 24.98
C LEU A 183 4.69 -14.82 23.70
N SER A 184 3.57 -14.85 22.97
CA SER A 184 3.38 -13.99 21.78
C SER A 184 3.28 -12.51 22.17
N LYS A 185 2.58 -12.18 23.27
CA LYS A 185 2.55 -10.81 23.80
C LYS A 185 3.94 -10.32 24.21
N ILE A 186 4.77 -11.18 24.81
CA ILE A 186 6.16 -10.82 25.15
C ILE A 186 6.95 -10.48 23.89
N ARG A 187 6.82 -11.29 22.84
CA ARG A 187 7.46 -11.04 21.55
C ARG A 187 7.03 -9.72 20.93
N GLU A 188 5.72 -9.45 20.85
CA GLU A 188 5.20 -8.21 20.26
C GLU A 188 5.62 -6.98 21.05
N THR A 189 5.57 -7.04 22.38
CA THR A 189 5.96 -5.91 23.24
C THR A 189 7.46 -5.61 23.17
N THR A 190 8.28 -6.66 23.05
CA THR A 190 9.74 -6.50 22.88
C THR A 190 10.09 -6.04 21.46
N ALA A 191 9.30 -6.42 20.44
CA ALA A 191 9.51 -6.00 19.07
C ALA A 191 9.02 -4.56 18.78
N ASN A 192 7.96 -4.11 19.45
CA ASN A 192 7.37 -2.79 19.24
C ASN A 192 8.01 -1.67 20.08
N SER A 193 8.92 -1.99 21.00
CA SER A 193 9.75 -0.96 21.62
C SER A 193 10.73 -0.45 20.58
N ASP A 194 10.65 0.84 20.24
CA ASP A 194 11.42 1.56 19.20
C ASP A 194 12.95 1.38 19.26
N ASP A 195 13.47 0.76 20.34
CA ASP A 195 14.89 0.48 20.59
C ASP A 195 15.35 -0.93 20.14
N CYS A 196 14.46 -1.86 19.75
CA CYS A 196 14.87 -3.22 19.41
C CYS A 196 14.97 -3.43 17.89
N VAL A 197 16.20 -3.40 17.36
CA VAL A 197 16.57 -3.96 16.04
C VAL A 197 16.55 -5.51 16.07
N CYS A 198 16.06 -6.09 17.17
CA CYS A 198 16.04 -7.53 17.37
C CYS A 198 14.90 -8.18 16.55
N TRP A 199 15.32 -8.94 15.55
CA TRP A 199 14.51 -9.80 14.72
C TRP A 199 13.54 -10.66 15.55
N PRO A 200 12.36 -11.00 15.03
CA PRO A 200 11.52 -11.98 15.66
C PRO A 200 12.12 -13.39 15.43
N THR A 201 13.12 -13.78 16.21
CA THR A 201 13.62 -15.17 16.26
C THR A 201 12.66 -16.08 16.99
N ASN A 202 11.46 -16.23 16.46
CA ASN A 202 10.46 -17.05 17.11
C ASN A 202 9.59 -17.68 16.02
N SER A 203 10.07 -18.81 15.50
CA SER A 203 9.23 -19.83 14.84
C SER A 203 8.28 -20.50 15.84
N TRP A 204 7.78 -19.77 16.84
CA TRP A 204 6.86 -20.28 17.83
C TRP A 204 5.45 -20.12 17.28
N ARG A 205 5.00 -21.11 16.52
CA ARG A 205 3.58 -21.24 16.12
C ARG A 205 2.80 -22.08 17.12
N SER A 206 3.46 -23.09 17.69
CA SER A 206 2.95 -23.95 18.76
C SER A 206 4.14 -24.60 19.49
N ALA A 207 3.90 -25.13 20.68
CA ALA A 207 4.88 -25.91 21.42
C ALA A 207 5.38 -27.11 20.58
N TYR A 208 6.68 -27.39 20.59
CA TYR A 208 7.20 -28.54 19.87
C TYR A 208 6.72 -29.85 20.50
N PRO A 209 6.36 -30.87 19.68
CA PRO A 209 5.96 -32.17 20.19
C PRO A 209 7.11 -32.86 20.90
N ASN A 210 6.78 -33.83 21.76
CA ASN A 210 7.77 -34.60 22.50
C ASN A 210 8.46 -35.60 21.56
N GLY A 211 9.76 -35.40 21.28
CA GLY A 211 10.58 -36.33 20.49
C GLY A 211 11.02 -37.57 21.28
N PHE A 212 11.01 -37.49 22.62
CA PHE A 212 11.29 -38.60 23.53
C PHE A 212 10.08 -38.85 24.44
N ILE A 213 10.08 -39.97 25.17
CA ILE A 213 8.98 -40.32 26.07
C ILE A 213 8.80 -39.21 27.13
N ASP A 214 7.66 -38.52 27.07
CA ASP A 214 7.25 -37.40 27.94
C ASP A 214 8.17 -36.17 27.93
N ARG A 215 9.01 -35.98 26.91
CA ARG A 215 9.89 -34.79 26.82
C ARG A 215 10.36 -34.52 25.39
N SER A 216 10.74 -33.28 25.12
CA SER A 216 11.29 -32.84 23.83
C SER A 216 12.73 -33.29 23.62
N LEU A 217 13.62 -33.02 24.61
CA LEU A 217 15.04 -33.36 24.59
C LEU A 217 15.46 -34.07 25.88
N PRO A 218 16.53 -34.90 25.86
CA PRO A 218 17.02 -35.60 27.06
C PRO A 218 17.54 -34.67 28.17
N HIS A 219 17.90 -33.43 27.82
CA HIS A 219 18.37 -32.41 28.74
C HIS A 219 17.28 -31.90 29.70
N PHE A 220 16.00 -32.10 29.36
CA PHE A 220 14.89 -31.72 30.21
C PHE A 220 14.39 -32.92 31.03
N PRO A 221 13.86 -32.69 32.25
CA PRO A 221 13.22 -33.73 33.04
C PRO A 221 11.98 -34.28 32.32
N ARG A 222 11.39 -35.37 32.80
CA ARG A 222 10.17 -35.93 32.19
C ARG A 222 8.95 -35.10 32.57
N LYS A 223 8.00 -34.99 31.64
CA LYS A 223 6.79 -34.17 31.72
C LYS A 223 7.05 -32.68 32.03
N PRO A 224 8.10 -32.04 31.44
CA PRO A 224 8.32 -30.62 31.67
C PRO A 224 7.31 -29.82 30.84
N LYS A 225 6.56 -28.93 31.49
CA LYS A 225 5.62 -28.00 30.82
C LYS A 225 6.17 -26.58 30.71
N THR A 226 7.43 -26.37 31.11
CA THR A 226 8.08 -25.06 31.06
C THR A 226 8.30 -24.61 29.61
N HIS A 227 8.25 -23.30 29.40
CA HIS A 227 8.41 -22.67 28.08
C HIS A 227 9.72 -23.08 27.39
N SER A 228 10.85 -23.13 28.12
CA SER A 228 12.15 -23.51 27.55
C SER A 228 12.20 -24.97 27.11
N ALA A 229 11.54 -25.87 27.83
CA ALA A 229 11.48 -27.29 27.48
C ALA A 229 10.61 -27.53 26.24
N LYS A 230 9.62 -26.67 26.00
CA LYS A 230 8.80 -26.73 24.80
C LYS A 230 9.41 -26.00 23.60
N GLY A 231 10.55 -25.34 23.81
CA GLY A 231 11.46 -24.77 22.80
C GLY A 231 11.46 -23.25 22.65
N PHE A 232 11.00 -22.51 23.66
CA PHE A 232 10.92 -21.06 23.58
C PHE A 232 12.35 -20.50 23.58
N VAL A 233 12.65 -19.65 22.60
CA VAL A 233 13.98 -19.05 22.43
C VAL A 233 13.96 -17.65 23.01
N ALA A 234 14.72 -17.46 24.09
CA ALA A 234 14.81 -16.18 24.80
C ALA A 234 15.96 -15.32 24.28
N ASN A 235 17.02 -15.96 23.80
CA ASN A 235 18.20 -15.28 23.30
C ASN A 235 18.00 -14.72 21.88
N SER A 236 18.71 -13.64 21.59
CA SER A 236 18.79 -13.07 20.25
C SER A 236 19.93 -13.72 19.46
N PHE A 237 19.95 -13.56 18.13
CA PHE A 237 21.11 -13.97 17.33
C PHE A 237 22.39 -13.23 17.72
N TYR A 238 22.29 -11.96 18.15
CA TYR A 238 23.43 -11.18 18.63
C TYR A 238 24.06 -11.78 19.89
N SER A 239 23.23 -12.09 20.89
CA SER A 239 23.68 -12.72 22.14
C SER A 239 24.14 -14.17 21.97
N GLY A 240 23.75 -14.82 20.86
CA GLY A 240 23.99 -16.23 20.61
C GLY A 240 22.91 -17.13 21.25
N LEU A 241 22.63 -18.25 20.58
CA LEU A 241 21.66 -19.25 21.04
C LEU A 241 22.34 -20.33 21.88
N THR A 242 21.63 -20.83 22.90
CA THR A 242 22.05 -22.05 23.61
C THR A 242 21.86 -23.29 22.73
N ALA A 243 22.53 -24.39 23.05
CA ALA A 243 22.45 -25.63 22.26
C ALA A 243 21.01 -26.15 22.06
N THR A 244 20.19 -26.08 23.11
CA THR A 244 18.77 -26.47 23.04
C THR A 244 17.95 -25.51 22.19
N GLU A 245 18.16 -24.19 22.34
CA GLU A 245 17.46 -23.17 21.54
C GLU A 245 17.83 -23.28 20.06
N PHE A 246 19.11 -23.51 19.75
CA PHE A 246 19.57 -23.74 18.39
C PHE A 246 18.88 -24.96 17.77
N PHE A 247 18.79 -26.09 18.49
CA PHE A 247 18.09 -27.26 18.01
C PHE A 247 16.62 -26.98 17.70
N PHE A 248 15.87 -26.36 18.62
CA PHE A 248 14.48 -25.99 18.37
C PHE A 248 14.31 -25.00 17.23
N HIS A 249 15.21 -24.02 17.11
CA HIS A 249 15.21 -23.08 15.99
C HIS A 249 15.40 -23.80 14.64
N THR A 250 16.32 -24.77 14.56
CA THR A 250 16.53 -25.55 13.33
C THR A 250 15.32 -26.43 12.98
N MET A 251 14.58 -26.94 13.97
CA MET A 251 13.34 -27.68 13.72
C MET A 251 12.29 -26.78 13.06
N GLY A 252 12.09 -25.56 13.57
CA GLY A 252 11.18 -24.57 12.96
C GLY A 252 11.60 -24.15 11.55
N GLY A 253 12.90 -23.98 11.31
CA GLY A 253 13.43 -23.66 9.98
C GLY A 253 13.16 -24.76 8.95
N ARG A 254 13.26 -26.04 9.35
CA ARG A 254 13.01 -27.19 8.47
C ARG A 254 11.54 -27.26 8.02
N GLU A 255 10.60 -26.93 8.90
CA GLU A 255 9.17 -26.91 8.55
C GLU A 255 8.90 -25.96 7.38
N GLY A 256 9.44 -24.72 7.43
CA GLY A 256 9.26 -23.75 6.34
C GLY A 256 9.88 -24.19 5.01
N LEU A 257 11.04 -24.86 5.05
CA LEU A 257 11.67 -25.42 3.85
C LEU A 257 10.85 -26.56 3.25
N VAL A 258 10.34 -27.47 4.08
CA VAL A 258 9.51 -28.59 3.64
C VAL A 258 8.15 -28.10 3.12
N ASP A 259 7.52 -27.16 3.81
CA ASP A 259 6.23 -26.57 3.43
C ASP A 259 6.29 -25.93 2.04
N THR A 260 7.37 -25.20 1.75
CA THR A 260 7.61 -24.62 0.41
C THR A 260 7.72 -25.70 -0.67
N ALA A 261 8.43 -26.79 -0.37
CA ALA A 261 8.60 -27.90 -1.30
C ALA A 261 7.29 -28.64 -1.58
N VAL A 262 6.48 -28.90 -0.54
CA VAL A 262 5.21 -29.65 -0.66
C VAL A 262 4.13 -28.79 -1.33
N LYS A 263 3.96 -27.52 -0.92
CA LYS A 263 2.91 -26.63 -1.44
C LYS A 263 3.01 -26.39 -2.94
N THR A 264 4.20 -26.47 -3.51
CA THR A 264 4.42 -26.24 -4.95
C THR A 264 3.67 -27.25 -5.82
N ALA A 265 3.64 -28.53 -5.40
CA ALA A 265 2.97 -29.58 -6.16
C ALA A 265 1.44 -29.37 -6.16
N ASP A 266 0.85 -29.12 -4.99
CA ASP A 266 -0.59 -28.95 -4.84
C ASP A 266 -1.11 -27.67 -5.51
N THR A 267 -0.43 -26.54 -5.27
CA THR A 267 -0.81 -25.24 -5.86
C THR A 267 -0.62 -25.23 -7.37
N GLY A 268 0.45 -25.85 -7.88
CA GLY A 268 0.70 -26.00 -9.32
C GLY A 268 -0.34 -26.87 -9.99
N TYR A 269 -0.71 -28.00 -9.39
CA TYR A 269 -1.76 -28.87 -9.92
C TYR A 269 -3.13 -28.19 -9.91
N MET A 270 -3.48 -27.50 -8.83
CA MET A 270 -4.71 -26.71 -8.74
C MET A 270 -4.77 -25.64 -9.83
N SER A 271 -3.68 -24.86 -9.99
CA SER A 271 -3.57 -23.84 -11.04
C SER A 271 -3.76 -24.46 -12.43
N ARG A 272 -3.08 -25.59 -12.72
CA ARG A 272 -3.23 -26.30 -14.01
C ARG A 272 -4.67 -26.72 -14.28
N ARG A 273 -5.37 -27.27 -13.27
CA ARG A 273 -6.79 -27.68 -13.41
C ARG A 273 -7.69 -26.49 -13.73
N LEU A 274 -7.47 -25.37 -13.05
CA LEU A 274 -8.24 -24.14 -13.29
C LEU A 274 -7.95 -23.56 -14.69
N ILE A 275 -6.68 -23.53 -15.12
CA ILE A 275 -6.31 -23.07 -16.47
C ILE A 275 -7.00 -23.94 -17.52
N LYS A 276 -6.95 -25.26 -17.40
CA LYS A 276 -7.62 -26.17 -18.35
C LYS A 276 -9.13 -26.08 -18.35
N ALA A 277 -9.75 -25.69 -17.24
CA ALA A 277 -11.19 -25.47 -17.18
C ALA A 277 -11.62 -24.13 -17.80
N LEU A 278 -10.72 -23.12 -17.84
CA LEU A 278 -11.06 -21.74 -18.21
C LEU A 278 -10.39 -21.27 -19.51
N GLU A 279 -9.50 -22.05 -20.13
CA GLU A 279 -8.74 -21.64 -21.33
C GLU A 279 -9.62 -21.35 -22.56
N ASP A 280 -10.80 -21.96 -22.62
CA ASP A 280 -11.76 -21.81 -23.71
C ASP A 280 -12.65 -20.56 -23.59
N LEU A 281 -12.60 -19.86 -22.46
CA LEU A 281 -13.46 -18.71 -22.21
C LEU A 281 -12.87 -17.44 -22.83
N SER A 282 -13.69 -16.74 -23.62
CA SER A 282 -13.34 -15.48 -24.24
C SER A 282 -14.49 -14.48 -24.17
N VAL A 283 -14.16 -13.20 -24.08
CA VAL A 283 -15.12 -12.09 -24.18
C VAL A 283 -15.36 -11.80 -25.67
N GLN A 284 -16.61 -11.80 -26.09
CA GLN A 284 -17.03 -11.51 -27.46
C GLN A 284 -17.38 -10.03 -27.63
N TYR A 285 -17.50 -9.56 -28.88
CA TYR A 285 -17.80 -8.15 -29.19
C TYR A 285 -19.14 -7.65 -28.63
N ASP A 286 -20.06 -8.55 -28.29
CA ASP A 286 -21.33 -8.24 -27.64
C ASP A 286 -21.23 -8.17 -26.10
N TYR A 287 -20.01 -8.14 -25.56
CA TYR A 287 -19.67 -8.13 -24.12
C TYR A 287 -20.02 -9.42 -23.35
N THR A 288 -20.49 -10.46 -24.05
CA THR A 288 -20.77 -11.76 -23.44
C THR A 288 -19.49 -12.60 -23.31
N VAL A 289 -19.42 -13.40 -22.25
CA VAL A 289 -18.34 -14.39 -22.06
C VAL A 289 -18.85 -15.73 -22.60
N ARG A 290 -18.18 -16.27 -23.61
CA ARG A 290 -18.56 -17.53 -24.26
C ARG A 290 -17.43 -18.53 -24.25
N ASN A 291 -17.80 -19.81 -24.28
CA ASN A 291 -16.87 -20.90 -24.56
C ASN A 291 -16.67 -21.09 -26.08
N THR A 292 -15.75 -21.98 -26.45
CA THR A 292 -15.43 -22.36 -27.84
C THR A 292 -16.62 -22.94 -28.61
N SER A 293 -17.54 -23.64 -27.93
CA SER A 293 -18.77 -24.21 -28.51
C SER A 293 -19.89 -23.17 -28.73
N GLY A 294 -19.68 -21.90 -28.35
CA GLY A 294 -20.68 -20.83 -28.48
C GLY A 294 -21.69 -20.75 -27.33
N GLY A 295 -21.54 -21.57 -26.29
CA GLY A 295 -22.32 -21.50 -25.06
C GLY A 295 -21.97 -20.25 -24.25
N VAL A 296 -23.00 -19.50 -23.84
CA VAL A 296 -22.85 -18.28 -23.03
C VAL A 296 -22.69 -18.66 -21.56
N VAL A 297 -21.61 -18.20 -20.93
CA VAL A 297 -21.32 -18.40 -19.50
C VAL A 297 -21.73 -17.17 -18.69
N GLN A 298 -21.46 -15.97 -19.20
CA GLN A 298 -21.90 -14.71 -18.61
C GLN A 298 -22.43 -13.79 -19.71
N PHE A 299 -23.56 -13.10 -19.43
CA PHE A 299 -24.12 -12.11 -20.37
C PHE A 299 -23.32 -10.81 -20.39
N LEU A 300 -22.61 -10.50 -19.30
CA LEU A 300 -21.72 -9.36 -19.19
C LEU A 300 -20.54 -9.78 -18.32
N TYR A 301 -19.32 -9.54 -18.79
CA TYR A 301 -18.12 -9.85 -18.00
C TYR A 301 -18.13 -9.11 -16.66
N GLY A 302 -18.04 -9.85 -15.55
CA GLY A 302 -17.92 -9.25 -14.21
C GLY A 302 -19.11 -8.39 -13.75
N ASP A 303 -20.29 -8.54 -14.37
CA ASP A 303 -21.49 -7.71 -14.18
C ASP A 303 -21.35 -6.20 -14.51
N ASP A 304 -20.14 -5.73 -14.85
CA ASP A 304 -19.84 -4.33 -15.15
C ASP A 304 -19.13 -4.11 -16.49
N GLY A 305 -18.62 -5.16 -17.13
CA GLY A 305 -17.94 -5.10 -18.42
C GLY A 305 -16.57 -4.41 -18.36
N MET A 306 -15.95 -4.35 -17.19
CA MET A 306 -14.73 -3.57 -16.96
C MET A 306 -13.49 -4.43 -16.83
N ASP A 307 -12.34 -3.90 -17.27
CA ASP A 307 -11.04 -4.57 -17.16
C ASP A 307 -10.41 -4.36 -15.75
N PRO A 308 -10.24 -5.44 -14.94
CA PRO A 308 -9.64 -5.35 -13.60
C PRO A 308 -8.21 -4.77 -13.60
N ALA A 309 -7.46 -4.93 -14.69
CA ALA A 309 -6.08 -4.44 -14.80
C ALA A 309 -6.00 -2.91 -14.89
N LYS A 310 -7.05 -2.27 -15.43
CA LYS A 310 -7.10 -0.81 -15.60
C LYS A 310 -7.79 -0.09 -14.44
N MET A 311 -8.53 -0.80 -13.59
CA MET A 311 -9.26 -0.24 -12.44
C MET A 311 -8.38 0.62 -11.52
N GLU A 312 -8.79 1.86 -11.26
CA GLU A 312 -7.98 2.80 -10.51
C GLU A 312 -8.11 2.67 -9.00
N GLY A 313 -9.33 2.45 -8.51
CA GLY A 313 -9.66 2.49 -7.09
C GLY A 313 -9.40 1.18 -6.33
N GLU A 314 -9.55 1.29 -5.01
CA GLU A 314 -9.63 0.13 -4.12
C GLU A 314 -10.96 -0.61 -4.33
N ASN A 315 -11.00 -1.90 -4.00
CA ASN A 315 -12.21 -2.74 -4.06
C ASN A 315 -12.95 -2.80 -5.41
N GLY A 316 -12.22 -2.61 -6.52
CA GLY A 316 -12.80 -2.72 -7.87
C GLY A 316 -13.55 -1.47 -8.34
N VAL A 317 -13.37 -0.32 -7.67
CA VAL A 317 -13.93 0.95 -8.16
C VAL A 317 -13.17 1.42 -9.42
N PRO A 318 -13.87 1.80 -10.50
CA PRO A 318 -13.24 2.15 -11.77
C PRO A 318 -12.34 3.38 -11.68
N LEU A 319 -12.81 4.46 -11.05
CA LEU A 319 -12.10 5.75 -11.00
C LEU A 319 -11.83 6.23 -9.58
N ASN A 320 -10.66 6.83 -9.36
CA ASN A 320 -10.37 7.61 -8.15
C ASN A 320 -10.76 9.08 -8.38
N LEU A 321 -12.00 9.44 -7.99
CA LEU A 321 -12.60 10.75 -8.28
C LEU A 321 -11.84 11.91 -7.60
N GLU A 322 -11.38 11.71 -6.35
CA GLU A 322 -10.66 12.73 -5.59
C GLU A 322 -9.32 13.07 -6.24
N ARG A 323 -8.55 12.04 -6.63
CA ARG A 323 -7.28 12.23 -7.33
C ARG A 323 -7.49 12.91 -8.68
N LEU A 324 -8.49 12.48 -9.45
CA LEU A 324 -8.79 13.09 -10.75
C LEU A 324 -9.18 14.56 -10.60
N TYR A 325 -9.97 14.89 -9.58
CA TYR A 325 -10.31 16.27 -9.25
C TYR A 325 -9.06 17.10 -8.93
N MET A 326 -8.13 16.58 -8.11
CA MET A 326 -6.86 17.23 -7.80
C MET A 326 -6.00 17.46 -9.05
N LYS A 327 -5.94 16.49 -9.97
CA LYS A 327 -5.26 16.63 -11.27
C LYS A 327 -5.82 17.80 -12.08
N ILE A 328 -7.15 17.89 -12.19
CA ILE A 328 -7.80 18.89 -13.02
C ILE A 328 -7.73 20.27 -12.39
N LYS A 329 -7.86 20.36 -11.07
CA LYS A 329 -7.65 21.62 -10.34
C LYS A 329 -6.26 22.20 -10.58
N ALA A 330 -5.23 21.35 -10.73
CA ALA A 330 -3.88 21.82 -10.99
C ALA A 330 -3.62 22.14 -12.47
N THR A 331 -4.22 21.38 -13.40
CA THR A 331 -4.05 21.58 -14.85
C THR A 331 -4.87 22.76 -15.37
N CYS A 332 -6.06 23.00 -14.80
CA CYS A 332 -6.99 24.08 -15.16
C CYS A 332 -7.16 25.04 -13.97
N PRO A 333 -6.16 25.91 -13.68
CA PRO A 333 -6.28 26.90 -12.62
C PRO A 333 -7.39 27.90 -12.96
N ALA A 334 -8.07 28.39 -11.93
CA ALA A 334 -9.18 29.31 -12.08
C ALA A 334 -8.69 30.68 -12.63
N ARG A 335 -8.78 30.91 -13.94
CA ARG A 335 -8.65 32.25 -14.52
C ARG A 335 -10.00 32.95 -14.53
N ARG A 336 -10.02 34.29 -14.34
CA ARG A 336 -11.15 35.25 -14.35
C ARG A 336 -12.42 34.79 -15.10
N HIS A 337 -13.14 33.81 -14.57
CA HIS A 337 -14.35 33.25 -15.15
C HIS A 337 -15.42 33.23 -14.07
N GLU A 338 -16.68 33.26 -14.53
CA GLU A 338 -17.84 33.20 -13.66
C GLU A 338 -17.85 31.90 -12.85
N ASN A 339 -18.02 32.12 -11.57
CA ASN A 339 -17.98 31.14 -10.51
C ASN A 339 -19.41 30.61 -10.34
N LEU A 340 -19.64 29.32 -10.58
CA LEU A 340 -20.98 28.74 -10.47
C LEU A 340 -21.35 28.54 -9.00
N SER A 341 -22.62 28.79 -8.67
CA SER A 341 -23.19 28.37 -7.40
C SER A 341 -23.34 26.84 -7.35
N PRO A 342 -23.41 26.22 -6.15
CA PRO A 342 -23.51 24.76 -6.05
C PRO A 342 -24.77 24.17 -6.69
N SER A 343 -25.89 24.91 -6.71
CA SER A 343 -27.13 24.52 -7.40
C SER A 343 -26.99 24.56 -8.93
N GLU A 344 -26.31 25.58 -9.47
CA GLU A 344 -26.01 25.67 -10.90
C GLU A 344 -25.02 24.60 -11.35
N ALA A 345 -24.01 24.30 -10.53
CA ALA A 345 -23.06 23.21 -10.77
C ALA A 345 -23.77 21.85 -10.88
N LYS A 346 -24.71 21.55 -9.97
CA LYS A 346 -25.53 20.34 -10.06
C LYS A 346 -26.35 20.31 -11.34
N LYS A 347 -27.00 21.43 -11.71
CA LYS A 347 -27.79 21.53 -12.94
C LYS A 347 -26.96 21.23 -14.18
N GLU A 348 -25.75 21.78 -14.28
CA GLU A 348 -24.82 21.53 -15.39
C GLU A 348 -24.37 20.05 -15.45
N VAL A 349 -24.11 19.43 -14.29
CA VAL A 349 -23.75 18.00 -14.20
C VAL A 349 -24.92 17.13 -14.68
N TYR A 350 -26.14 17.38 -14.18
CA TYR A 350 -27.34 16.64 -14.60
C TYR A 350 -27.64 16.82 -16.09
N GLU A 351 -27.50 18.05 -16.62
CA GLU A 351 -27.67 18.33 -18.03
C GLU A 351 -26.61 17.62 -18.90
N ARG A 352 -25.38 17.45 -18.40
CA ARG A 352 -24.35 16.74 -19.17
C ARG A 352 -24.52 15.22 -19.13
N LEU A 353 -25.00 14.67 -18.01
CA LEU A 353 -25.30 13.25 -17.81
C LEU A 353 -26.59 12.78 -18.52
N SER A 354 -27.40 13.71 -19.02
CA SER A 354 -28.58 13.42 -19.83
C SER A 354 -28.32 13.49 -21.35
N LYS A 355 -27.12 13.91 -21.77
CA LYS A 355 -26.75 13.94 -23.21
C LYS A 355 -26.48 12.54 -23.76
N PRO A 356 -26.75 12.30 -25.06
CA PRO A 356 -26.62 10.97 -25.68
C PRO A 356 -25.21 10.37 -25.61
N ASP A 357 -24.15 11.17 -25.49
CA ASP A 357 -22.77 10.70 -25.25
C ASP A 357 -22.62 9.83 -23.98
N THR A 358 -23.60 9.88 -23.06
CA THR A 358 -23.53 9.24 -21.72
C THR A 358 -24.52 8.09 -21.52
N THR A 359 -25.17 7.62 -22.59
CA THR A 359 -26.08 6.47 -22.58
C THR A 359 -25.38 5.17 -22.20
N HIS A 360 -24.07 5.06 -22.50
CA HIS A 360 -23.23 3.90 -22.16
C HIS A 360 -22.76 3.86 -20.70
N CYS A 361 -22.95 4.93 -19.93
CA CYS A 361 -22.56 4.98 -18.51
C CYS A 361 -23.62 4.30 -17.64
N SER A 362 -23.24 3.26 -16.89
CA SER A 362 -24.18 2.55 -16.00
C SER A 362 -24.64 3.43 -14.82
N ASN A 363 -25.82 3.12 -14.27
CA ASN A 363 -26.31 3.80 -13.07
C ASN A 363 -25.37 3.60 -11.86
N LYS A 364 -24.61 2.51 -11.84
CA LYS A 364 -23.55 2.24 -10.84
C LYS A 364 -22.41 3.26 -10.91
N PHE A 365 -22.18 3.91 -12.06
CA PHE A 365 -21.21 5.00 -12.21
C PHE A 365 -21.81 6.38 -11.93
N LYS A 366 -23.05 6.62 -12.38
CA LYS A 366 -23.73 7.91 -12.22
C LYS A 366 -23.98 8.25 -10.75
N ASN A 367 -24.35 7.27 -9.92
CA ASN A 367 -24.68 7.49 -8.51
C ASN A 367 -23.47 7.96 -7.65
N PRO A 368 -22.28 7.30 -7.69
CA PRO A 368 -21.10 7.79 -6.99
C PRO A 368 -20.62 9.16 -7.48
N LEU A 369 -20.75 9.43 -8.78
CA LEU A 369 -20.37 10.71 -9.37
C LEU A 369 -21.25 11.85 -8.84
N LEU A 370 -22.58 11.65 -8.80
CA LEU A 370 -23.50 12.61 -8.20
C LEU A 370 -23.24 12.80 -6.71
N GLY A 371 -22.99 11.72 -5.98
CA GLY A 371 -22.60 11.77 -4.56
C GLY A 371 -21.32 12.57 -4.32
N PHE A 372 -20.30 12.42 -5.17
CA PHE A 372 -19.06 13.18 -5.11
C PHE A 372 -19.28 14.68 -5.34
N PHE A 373 -20.08 15.05 -6.34
CA PHE A 373 -20.43 16.47 -6.55
C PHE A 373 -21.29 17.05 -5.42
N ASP A 374 -22.16 16.23 -4.81
CA ASP A 374 -22.92 16.62 -3.63
C ASP A 374 -22.01 16.86 -2.42
N GLU A 375 -20.95 16.06 -2.25
CA GLU A 375 -19.93 16.28 -1.22
C GLU A 375 -19.08 17.53 -1.50
N LEU A 376 -18.67 17.75 -2.75
CA LEU A 376 -17.96 18.97 -3.16
C LEU A 376 -18.79 20.24 -2.93
N SER A 377 -20.12 20.11 -3.03
CA SER A 377 -21.10 21.18 -2.78
C SER A 377 -21.28 21.49 -1.29
N LYS A 378 -20.87 20.62 -0.36
CA LYS A 378 -20.97 20.89 1.08
C LYS A 378 -19.88 21.91 1.48
N PRO A 379 -20.22 22.94 2.26
CA PRO A 379 -19.21 23.84 2.80
C PRO A 379 -18.30 23.07 3.75
N ASP A 380 -16.98 23.14 3.57
CA ASP A 380 -16.02 22.53 4.51
C ASP A 380 -16.22 23.16 5.89
N THR A 381 -16.74 22.39 6.83
CA THR A 381 -16.99 22.82 8.21
C THR A 381 -15.70 23.28 8.91
N THR A 382 -14.54 22.80 8.45
CA THR A 382 -13.20 23.20 8.92
C THR A 382 -12.79 24.60 8.43
N ILE A 383 -13.06 24.93 7.16
CA ILE A 383 -12.77 26.26 6.60
C ILE A 383 -13.79 27.28 7.13
N ALA A 384 -15.05 26.88 7.34
CA ALA A 384 -16.07 27.71 7.98
C ALA A 384 -15.68 28.10 9.44
N ARG A 385 -15.02 27.21 10.19
CA ARG A 385 -14.48 27.48 11.54
C ARG A 385 -13.25 28.38 11.55
N ILE A 386 -12.41 28.34 10.53
CA ILE A 386 -11.24 29.23 10.41
C ILE A 386 -11.68 30.63 9.93
N ASN A 387 -12.64 30.69 9.00
CA ASN A 387 -13.19 31.93 8.47
C ASN A 387 -14.00 32.74 9.49
N SER A 388 -14.56 32.12 10.53
CA SER A 388 -15.23 32.87 11.62
C SER A 388 -14.25 33.61 12.55
N ARG A 389 -12.94 33.32 12.47
CA ARG A 389 -11.89 33.93 13.30
C ARG A 389 -11.08 35.03 12.60
N ILE A 390 -11.22 35.21 11.29
CA ILE A 390 -10.47 36.20 10.51
C ILE A 390 -11.47 37.10 9.79
N HIS A 391 -11.64 38.33 10.29
CA HIS A 391 -12.65 39.31 9.86
C HIS A 391 -12.42 39.92 8.46
N CYS A 392 -11.61 39.30 7.62
CA CYS A 392 -11.33 39.73 6.26
C CYS A 392 -11.32 38.48 5.39
N TRP A 393 -11.90 38.55 4.18
CA TRP A 393 -12.20 37.44 3.24
C TRP A 393 -13.64 36.89 3.27
N GLY A 394 -14.62 37.80 3.31
CA GLY A 394 -15.99 37.51 2.86
C GLY A 394 -16.09 37.40 1.33
N SER A 395 -15.49 36.37 0.72
CA SER A 395 -15.80 35.89 -0.65
C SER A 395 -15.00 34.62 -0.99
N LEU A 396 -15.05 33.61 -0.12
CA LEU A 396 -14.45 32.30 -0.41
C LEU A 396 -15.46 31.17 -0.21
N MET A 397 -16.69 31.37 -0.72
CA MET A 397 -17.55 30.24 -1.03
C MET A 397 -16.89 29.44 -2.16
N LYS A 398 -16.80 28.11 -2.02
CA LYS A 398 -16.28 27.17 -3.03
C LYS A 398 -17.13 27.24 -4.30
N ASN A 399 -16.91 28.26 -5.13
CA ASN A 399 -17.50 28.29 -6.45
C ASN A 399 -16.59 27.50 -7.39
N VAL A 400 -17.10 26.40 -7.93
CA VAL A 400 -16.37 25.60 -8.91
C VAL A 400 -16.61 26.22 -10.28
N MET A 401 -15.52 26.44 -11.02
CA MET A 401 -15.63 27.03 -12.35
C MET A 401 -16.32 26.08 -13.32
N ARG A 402 -17.25 26.60 -14.14
CA ARG A 402 -17.94 25.84 -15.20
C ARG A 402 -16.98 25.03 -16.05
N ARG A 403 -15.86 25.64 -16.46
CA ARG A 403 -14.81 24.98 -17.23
C ARG A 403 -14.17 23.80 -16.50
N THR A 404 -13.91 23.91 -15.20
CA THR A 404 -13.33 22.82 -14.39
C THR A 404 -14.30 21.64 -14.32
N ILE A 405 -15.60 21.89 -14.13
CA ILE A 405 -16.63 20.84 -14.13
C ILE A 405 -16.71 20.17 -15.49
N LEU A 406 -16.76 20.94 -16.58
CA LEU A 406 -16.83 20.39 -17.94
C LEU A 406 -15.60 19.56 -18.31
N VAL A 407 -14.41 20.01 -17.94
CA VAL A 407 -13.16 19.25 -18.15
C VAL A 407 -13.14 18.00 -17.27
N LEU A 408 -13.60 18.08 -16.03
CA LEU A 408 -13.71 16.94 -15.12
C LEU A 408 -14.68 15.88 -15.65
N LEU A 409 -15.88 16.27 -16.03
CA LEU A 409 -16.87 15.35 -16.61
C LEU A 409 -16.33 14.72 -17.90
N ARG A 410 -15.76 15.52 -18.80
CA ARG A 410 -15.16 14.99 -20.04
C ARG A 410 -14.07 13.96 -19.74
N ARG A 411 -13.13 14.30 -18.85
CA ARG A 411 -12.01 13.42 -18.50
C ARG A 411 -12.49 12.15 -17.77
N MET A 412 -13.50 12.27 -16.91
CA MET A 412 -14.13 11.13 -16.23
C MET A 412 -14.78 10.18 -17.25
N MET A 413 -15.50 10.71 -18.23
CA MET A 413 -16.14 9.90 -19.27
C MET A 413 -15.10 9.22 -20.18
N GLU A 414 -14.09 9.96 -20.65
CA GLU A 414 -12.98 9.39 -21.43
C GLU A 414 -12.33 8.22 -20.67
N ARG A 415 -12.03 8.42 -19.38
CA ARG A 415 -11.46 7.36 -18.53
C ARG A 415 -12.40 6.19 -18.31
N TYR A 416 -13.68 6.44 -18.08
CA TYR A 416 -14.66 5.38 -17.88
C TYR A 416 -14.79 4.49 -19.12
N LEU A 417 -14.75 5.09 -20.31
CA LEU A 417 -14.74 4.35 -21.58
C LEU A 417 -13.44 3.54 -21.77
N GLU A 418 -12.27 4.12 -21.44
CA GLU A 418 -10.99 3.40 -21.49
C GLU A 418 -10.94 2.14 -20.58
N LEU A 419 -11.75 2.12 -19.51
CA LEU A 419 -11.88 1.01 -18.56
C LEU A 419 -12.83 -0.08 -19.03
N GLN A 420 -13.83 0.26 -19.84
CA GLN A 420 -14.65 -0.76 -20.48
C GLN A 420 -13.74 -1.64 -21.34
N LEU A 421 -14.13 -2.89 -21.51
CA LEU A 421 -13.50 -3.84 -22.42
C LEU A 421 -13.67 -3.40 -23.90
N GLU A 422 -13.28 -2.17 -24.23
CA GLU A 422 -13.01 -1.74 -25.59
C GLU A 422 -11.75 -2.45 -26.08
N LEU A 423 -11.96 -3.62 -26.67
CA LEU A 423 -10.98 -4.30 -27.51
C LEU A 423 -10.65 -3.39 -28.71
N LEU A 424 -9.53 -2.68 -28.60
CA LEU A 424 -8.41 -2.72 -29.56
C LEU A 424 -8.59 -2.29 -31.03
N GLU A 425 -9.78 -2.02 -31.58
CA GLU A 425 -9.93 -1.75 -33.02
C GLU A 425 -9.93 -0.27 -33.44
N LEU A 426 -10.37 0.67 -32.60
CA LEU A 426 -10.32 2.10 -32.99
C LEU A 426 -8.87 2.60 -33.19
N LYS A 427 -7.91 2.09 -32.42
CA LYS A 427 -6.48 2.38 -32.62
C LYS A 427 -5.79 1.52 -33.69
N ALA A 428 -6.36 0.37 -34.06
CA ALA A 428 -5.84 -0.45 -35.15
C ALA A 428 -6.27 0.09 -36.52
N LEU A 429 -7.51 0.59 -36.62
CA LEU A 429 -8.05 1.25 -37.80
C LEU A 429 -7.40 2.62 -38.03
N GLU A 430 -7.19 3.45 -36.99
CA GLU A 430 -6.46 4.73 -37.16
C GLU A 430 -4.98 4.53 -37.58
N ASN A 431 -4.34 3.42 -37.21
CA ASN A 431 -2.96 3.11 -37.63
C ASN A 431 -2.86 2.43 -39.00
N GLN A 432 -3.97 1.93 -39.56
CA GLN A 432 -4.03 1.43 -40.93
C GLN A 432 -4.41 2.50 -41.95
N GLU A 433 -5.10 3.58 -41.54
CA GLU A 433 -5.40 4.72 -42.42
C GLU A 433 -4.25 5.75 -42.52
N LEU A 434 -3.18 5.60 -41.73
CA LEU A 434 -1.99 6.48 -41.73
C LEU A 434 -0.70 5.79 -42.20
N ARG A 435 -0.81 4.68 -42.95
CA ARG A 435 0.26 4.11 -43.78
C ARG A 435 -0.21 4.00 -45.21
#